data_AF-A0A965AZX7-F1
#
_entry.id   AF-A0A965AZX7-F1
#
_cell.length_a   1.000
_cell.length_b   1.000
_cell.length_c   1.000
_cell.angle_alpha   90.00
_cell.angle_beta   90.00
_cell.angle_gamma   90.00
#
_symmetry.space_group_name_H-M   'P 1'
#
loop_
_entity.id
_entity.type
_entity.pdbx_description
1 polymer ?
#
loop_
_entity_poly.entity_id
_entity_poly.type
_entity_poly.pdbx_seq_one_letter_code
_entity_poly.pdbx_strand_id
1 'polypeptide(L)'
;MEISPIDAPPTDTKPASKISSDFETFLKMLTAQISNQDPLNPIDASDYSTQLATFSGVEQQVLTNDLLHAIQSGLSKSGLVEVSHWIGKQVEIANKVTFDGHPPEIRADLSPDATHGVVEIRTSGGGLVASLPFLKGSTHVSWDGRRQ
;
A
#
# COMPACT_ATOMS: atom_id res chain seq x y z
N MET A 1 -6.22 28.05 10.82
CA MET A 1 -4.91 28.68 10.56
C MET A 1 -3.95 27.99 11.50
N GLU A 2 -3.05 27.09 11.11
CA GLU A 2 -2.51 26.68 9.80
C GLU A 2 -2.22 25.18 9.84
N ILE A 3 -2.39 24.49 8.72
CA ILE A 3 -1.74 23.20 8.46
C ILE A 3 -0.47 23.52 7.69
N SER A 4 0.69 23.35 8.32
CA SER A 4 1.96 23.48 7.60
C SER A 4 2.07 22.35 6.56
N PRO A 5 2.44 22.64 5.31
CA PRO A 5 2.80 21.60 4.35
C PRO A 5 4.07 20.89 4.84
N ILE A 6 4.03 19.56 4.96
CA ILE A 6 5.25 18.75 5.01
C ILE A 6 5.87 18.86 3.62
N ASP A 7 7.01 19.53 3.56
CA ASP A 7 7.86 19.62 2.39
C ASP A 7 8.24 18.19 1.97
N ALA A 8 7.86 17.80 0.75
CA ALA A 8 8.23 16.51 0.21
C ALA A 8 9.75 16.53 -0.07
N PRO A 9 10.51 15.48 0.31
CA PRO A 9 11.91 15.40 -0.06
C PRO A 9 12.03 15.35 -1.60
N PRO A 10 13.07 15.96 -2.19
CA PRO A 10 13.27 15.92 -3.63
C PRO A 10 13.47 14.46 -4.06
N THR A 11 12.55 13.94 -4.87
CA THR A 11 12.72 12.68 -5.59
C THR A 11 13.72 12.88 -6.72
N ASP A 12 15.01 12.79 -6.38
CA ASP A 12 16.09 12.61 -7.36
C ASP A 12 16.05 11.18 -7.93
N THR A 13 15.01 10.87 -8.72
CA THR A 13 14.95 9.65 -9.51
C THR A 13 15.62 9.90 -10.87
N LYS A 14 16.96 9.88 -10.92
CA LYS A 14 17.66 9.75 -12.21
C LYS A 14 19.08 9.14 -12.18
N PRO A 15 19.30 7.92 -11.65
CA PRO A 15 20.58 7.22 -11.82
C PRO A 15 20.70 6.49 -13.19
N ALA A 16 19.62 5.90 -13.72
CA ALA A 16 19.68 5.02 -14.90
C ALA A 16 20.15 5.74 -16.19
N SER A 17 19.73 6.99 -16.39
CA SER A 17 20.08 7.76 -17.58
C SER A 17 21.53 8.27 -17.59
N LYS A 18 22.18 8.38 -16.42
CA LYS A 18 23.60 8.74 -16.33
C LYS A 18 24.49 7.53 -16.62
N ILE A 19 24.12 6.36 -16.10
CA ILE A 19 24.85 5.11 -16.25
C ILE A 19 24.96 4.71 -17.74
N SER A 20 23.85 4.70 -18.48
CA SER A 20 23.85 4.42 -19.93
C SER A 20 24.70 5.41 -20.75
N SER A 21 24.69 6.70 -20.40
CA SER A 21 25.49 7.74 -21.05
C SER A 21 27.01 7.58 -20.81
N ASP A 22 27.40 7.16 -19.61
CA ASP A 22 28.80 6.94 -19.26
C ASP A 22 29.37 5.71 -19.98
N PHE A 23 28.55 4.67 -20.20
CA PHE A 23 28.90 3.49 -20.99
C PHE A 23 29.16 3.81 -22.48
N GLU A 24 28.26 4.55 -23.13
CA GLU A 24 28.46 4.97 -24.52
C GLU A 24 29.70 5.85 -24.71
N THR A 25 29.96 6.72 -23.73
CA THR A 25 31.14 7.59 -23.73
C THR A 25 32.42 6.76 -23.57
N PHE A 26 32.40 5.77 -22.68
CA PHE A 26 33.50 4.84 -22.50
C PHE A 26 33.78 4.01 -23.76
N LEU A 27 32.77 3.43 -24.40
CA LEU A 27 32.93 2.67 -25.65
C LEU A 27 33.48 3.52 -26.80
N LYS A 28 33.07 4.79 -26.89
CA LYS A 28 33.64 5.75 -27.86
C LYS A 28 35.12 6.00 -27.61
N MET A 29 35.51 6.20 -26.35
CA MET A 29 36.91 6.41 -25.98
C MET A 29 37.76 5.16 -26.24
N LEU A 30 37.25 3.97 -25.91
CA LEU A 30 37.92 2.69 -26.18
C LEU A 30 38.12 2.47 -27.69
N THR A 31 37.09 2.75 -28.49
CA THR A 31 37.15 2.62 -29.95
C THR A 31 38.17 3.59 -30.55
N ALA A 32 38.21 4.84 -30.06
CA ALA A 32 39.19 5.84 -30.48
C ALA A 32 40.63 5.47 -30.08
N GLN A 33 40.82 4.86 -28.91
CA GLN A 33 42.12 4.39 -28.43
C GLN A 33 42.61 3.20 -29.27
N ILE A 34 41.80 2.15 -29.47
CA ILE A 34 42.14 0.99 -30.31
C ILE A 34 42.51 1.41 -31.73
N SER A 35 41.78 2.38 -32.31
CA SER A 35 42.05 2.86 -33.66
C SER A 35 43.37 3.65 -33.80
N ASN A 36 43.96 4.13 -32.69
CA ASN A 36 45.19 4.95 -32.67
C ASN A 36 46.34 4.30 -31.89
N GLN A 37 46.31 2.99 -31.63
CA GLN A 37 47.41 2.34 -30.91
C GLN A 37 48.61 2.06 -31.80
N ASP A 38 49.79 2.07 -31.17
CA ASP A 38 51.02 1.56 -31.76
C ASP A 38 51.01 0.02 -31.71
N PRO A 39 51.12 -0.68 -32.86
CA PRO A 39 51.11 -2.14 -32.92
C PRO A 39 52.25 -2.83 -32.14
N LEU A 40 53.28 -2.09 -31.72
CA LEU A 40 54.40 -2.62 -30.93
C LEU A 40 54.18 -2.57 -29.40
N ASN A 41 53.11 -1.91 -28.91
CA ASN A 41 52.74 -1.87 -27.49
C ASN A 41 51.21 -1.87 -27.33
N PRO A 42 50.54 -3.03 -27.46
CA PRO A 42 49.11 -3.11 -27.22
C PRO A 42 48.81 -2.88 -25.73
N ILE A 43 47.91 -1.95 -25.40
CA ILE A 43 47.28 -1.91 -24.07
C ILE A 43 46.41 -3.16 -23.88
N ASP A 44 46.37 -3.67 -22.65
CA ASP A 44 45.66 -4.89 -22.31
C ASP A 44 44.14 -4.65 -22.29
N ALA A 45 43.42 -5.18 -23.28
CA ALA A 45 41.97 -5.03 -23.41
C ALA A 45 41.18 -5.80 -22.32
N SER A 46 41.85 -6.62 -21.52
CA SER A 46 41.24 -7.48 -20.50
C SER A 46 40.75 -6.73 -19.25
N ASP A 47 41.47 -5.70 -18.81
CA ASP A 47 41.05 -4.87 -17.66
C ASP A 47 39.77 -4.07 -17.99
N TYR A 48 39.65 -3.62 -19.23
CA TYR A 48 38.49 -2.87 -19.71
C TYR A 48 37.25 -3.76 -19.88
N SER A 49 37.40 -5.00 -20.34
CA SER A 49 36.27 -5.95 -20.43
C SER A 49 35.72 -6.32 -19.05
N THR A 50 36.59 -6.38 -18.04
CA THR A 50 36.21 -6.63 -16.63
C THR A 50 35.41 -5.46 -16.04
N GLN A 51 35.84 -4.22 -16.33
CA GLN A 51 35.10 -3.02 -15.92
C GLN A 51 33.75 -2.91 -16.63
N LEU A 52 33.69 -3.24 -17.93
CA LEU A 52 32.44 -3.30 -18.70
C LEU A 52 31.45 -4.33 -18.14
N ALA A 53 31.92 -5.53 -17.82
CA ALA A 53 31.08 -6.57 -17.23
C ALA A 53 30.51 -6.15 -15.87
N THR A 54 31.32 -5.46 -15.06
CA THR A 54 30.90 -4.92 -13.76
C THR A 54 29.84 -3.84 -13.94
N PHE A 55 30.04 -2.93 -14.91
CA PHE A 55 29.11 -1.85 -15.20
C PHE A 55 27.74 -2.36 -15.70
N SER A 56 27.77 -3.33 -16.63
CA SER A 56 26.56 -3.99 -17.13
C SER A 56 25.81 -4.72 -16.02
N GLY A 57 26.52 -5.33 -15.07
CA GLY A 57 25.91 -5.95 -13.89
C GLY A 57 25.18 -4.93 -13.01
N VAL A 58 25.77 -3.77 -12.76
CA VAL A 58 25.13 -2.69 -11.98
C VAL A 58 23.92 -2.12 -12.71
N GLU A 59 24.02 -1.88 -14.02
CA GLU A 59 22.90 -1.39 -14.82
C GLU A 59 21.72 -2.37 -14.81
N GLN A 60 22.00 -3.67 -14.97
CA GLN A 60 20.98 -4.72 -14.87
C GLN A 60 20.34 -4.74 -13.47
N GLN A 61 21.10 -4.51 -12.42
CA GLN A 61 20.58 -4.43 -11.05
C GLN A 61 19.66 -3.20 -10.87
N VAL A 62 20.03 -2.04 -11.41
CA VAL A 62 19.19 -0.84 -11.40
C VAL A 62 17.88 -1.09 -12.14
N LEU A 63 17.93 -1.66 -13.35
CA LEU A 63 16.74 -2.02 -14.13
C LEU A 63 15.82 -3.00 -13.37
N THR A 64 16.41 -3.96 -12.67
CA THR A 64 15.65 -4.93 -11.86
C THR A 64 14.94 -4.23 -10.70
N ASN A 65 15.62 -3.31 -10.01
CA ASN A 65 15.00 -2.52 -8.94
C ASN A 65 13.85 -1.65 -9.46
N ASP A 66 14.01 -1.02 -10.62
CA ASP A 66 12.95 -0.21 -11.25
C ASP A 66 11.73 -1.07 -11.61
N LEU A 67 11.95 -2.28 -12.14
CA LEU A 67 10.87 -3.23 -12.42
C LEU A 67 10.15 -3.66 -11.13
N LEU A 68 10.88 -3.92 -10.05
CA LEU A 68 10.30 -4.26 -8.75
C LEU A 68 9.45 -3.11 -8.18
N HIS A 69 9.91 -1.86 -8.30
CA HIS A 69 9.13 -0.69 -7.92
C HIS A 69 7.86 -0.53 -8.76
N ALA A 70 7.95 -0.78 -10.08
CA ALA A 70 6.79 -0.76 -10.96
C ALA A 70 5.75 -1.81 -10.56
N ILE A 71 6.18 -3.05 -10.28
CA ILE A 71 5.33 -4.13 -9.79
C ILE A 71 4.66 -3.73 -8.48
N GLN A 72 5.42 -3.26 -7.48
CA GLN A 72 4.88 -2.82 -6.19
C GLN A 72 3.81 -1.73 -6.38
N SER A 73 4.08 -0.74 -7.23
CA SER A 73 3.12 0.34 -7.52
C SER A 73 1.84 -0.18 -8.19
N GLY A 74 1.95 -1.20 -9.04
CA GLY A 74 0.83 -1.86 -9.70
C GLY A 74 -0.07 -2.60 -8.70
N LEU A 75 0.52 -3.35 -7.77
CA LEU A 75 -0.25 -4.03 -6.71
C LEU A 75 -0.97 -3.04 -5.79
N SER A 76 -0.35 -1.92 -5.42
CA SER A 76 -1.00 -0.90 -4.58
C SER A 76 -2.23 -0.26 -5.25
N LYS A 77 -2.29 -0.20 -6.58
CA LYS A 77 -3.43 0.36 -7.32
C LYS A 77 -4.65 -0.57 -7.36
N SER A 78 -4.52 -1.85 -6.98
CA SER A 78 -5.61 -2.82 -6.96
C SER A 78 -6.69 -2.53 -5.91
N GLY A 79 -6.40 -1.70 -4.90
CA GLY A 79 -7.38 -1.34 -3.86
C GLY A 79 -8.60 -0.58 -4.39
N LEU A 80 -8.47 0.17 -5.50
CA LEU A 80 -9.57 0.96 -6.04
C LEU A 80 -10.65 0.09 -6.72
N VAL A 81 -10.26 -1.04 -7.31
CA VAL A 81 -11.19 -2.01 -7.90
C VAL A 81 -12.00 -2.69 -6.80
N GLU A 82 -11.38 -3.01 -5.67
CA GLU A 82 -12.08 -3.59 -4.52
C GLU A 82 -13.18 -2.67 -3.99
N VAL A 83 -12.95 -1.35 -3.90
CA VAL A 83 -13.97 -0.40 -3.41
C VAL A 83 -15.19 -0.35 -4.33
N SER A 84 -15.03 -0.55 -5.64
CA SER A 84 -16.16 -0.57 -6.58
C SER A 84 -17.14 -1.73 -6.29
N HIS A 85 -16.64 -2.86 -5.77
CA HIS A 85 -17.48 -3.99 -5.35
C HIS A 85 -18.36 -3.67 -4.14
N TRP A 86 -18.07 -2.61 -3.38
CA TRP A 86 -18.82 -2.23 -2.19
C TRP A 86 -20.05 -1.39 -2.54
N ILE A 87 -20.14 -0.87 -3.77
CA ILE A 87 -21.31 -0.11 -4.23
C ILE A 87 -22.55 -1.01 -4.15
N GLY A 88 -23.55 -0.55 -3.40
CA GLY A 88 -24.80 -1.29 -3.19
C GLY A 88 -24.74 -2.41 -2.15
N LYS A 89 -23.59 -2.63 -1.50
CA LYS A 89 -23.49 -3.53 -0.32
C LYS A 89 -23.74 -2.74 0.96
N GLN A 90 -24.41 -3.37 1.93
CA GLN A 90 -24.46 -2.87 3.30
C GLN A 90 -23.23 -3.36 4.08
N VAL A 91 -22.71 -2.50 4.95
CA VAL A 91 -21.57 -2.79 5.81
C VAL A 91 -22.01 -2.68 7.26
N GLU A 92 -21.57 -3.63 8.06
CA GLU A 92 -21.78 -3.62 9.50
C GLU A 92 -20.56 -3.03 10.19
N ILE A 93 -20.80 -2.15 11.16
CA ILE A 93 -19.77 -1.48 11.93
C ILE A 93 -20.00 -1.76 13.41
N ALA A 94 -18.97 -2.27 14.09
CA ALA A 94 -18.99 -2.52 15.52
C ALA A 94 -18.76 -1.22 16.31
N ASN A 95 -19.58 -0.20 16.08
CA ASN A 95 -19.44 1.12 16.70
C ASN A 95 -20.79 1.69 17.17
N LYS A 96 -20.85 3.00 17.38
CA LYS A 96 -22.07 3.69 17.85
C LYS A 96 -23.14 3.69 16.77
N VAL A 97 -24.32 3.23 17.15
CA VAL A 97 -25.53 3.31 16.32
C VAL A 97 -26.16 4.69 16.48
N THR A 98 -26.54 5.32 15.37
CA THR A 98 -27.30 6.57 15.39
C THR A 98 -28.79 6.25 15.39
N PHE A 99 -29.55 6.93 16.24
CA PHE A 99 -31.01 6.84 16.28
C PHE A 99 -31.61 8.14 15.77
N ASP A 100 -32.30 8.09 14.63
CA ASP A 100 -32.89 9.26 13.94
C ASP A 100 -34.43 9.27 13.98
N GLY A 101 -35.02 8.39 14.81
CA GLY A 101 -36.47 8.19 14.91
C GLY A 101 -36.98 6.92 14.24
N HIS A 102 -36.14 6.23 13.45
CA HIS A 102 -36.43 4.89 12.96
C HIS A 102 -35.68 3.83 13.79
N PRO A 103 -36.30 2.67 14.07
CA PRO A 103 -35.60 1.55 14.72
C PRO A 103 -34.34 1.17 13.94
N PRO A 104 -33.16 1.20 14.57
CA PRO A 104 -31.92 0.86 13.89
C PRO A 104 -31.81 -0.67 13.74
N GLU A 105 -31.21 -1.12 12.64
CA GLU A 105 -30.80 -2.51 12.49
C GLU A 105 -29.53 -2.74 13.31
N ILE A 106 -29.67 -3.44 14.43
CA ILE A 106 -28.56 -3.79 15.32
C ILE A 106 -28.35 -5.29 15.20
N ARG A 107 -27.17 -5.68 14.74
CA ARG A 107 -26.73 -7.07 14.79
C ARG A 107 -25.83 -7.28 16.00
N ALA A 108 -26.02 -8.41 16.66
CA ALA A 108 -25.17 -8.83 17.76
C ALA A 108 -25.04 -10.36 17.70
N ASP A 109 -23.89 -10.87 18.08
CA ASP A 109 -23.65 -12.31 18.16
C ASP A 109 -23.27 -12.67 19.59
N LEU A 110 -23.84 -13.77 20.08
CA LEU A 110 -23.48 -14.36 21.36
C LEU A 110 -22.39 -15.41 21.17
N SER A 111 -21.45 -15.46 22.12
CA SER A 111 -20.49 -16.57 22.18
C SER A 111 -21.24 -17.91 22.19
N PRO A 112 -20.76 -18.95 21.48
CA PRO A 112 -21.41 -20.27 21.46
C PRO A 112 -21.55 -20.90 22.85
N ASP A 113 -20.71 -20.51 23.81
CA ASP A 113 -20.75 -20.99 25.20
C ASP A 113 -21.68 -20.16 26.11
N ALA A 114 -22.25 -19.06 25.60
CA ALA A 114 -23.16 -18.23 26.38
C ALA A 114 -24.49 -18.95 26.66
N THR A 115 -24.92 -18.91 27.93
CA THR A 115 -26.24 -19.40 28.36
C THR A 115 -27.30 -18.31 28.29
N HIS A 116 -26.90 -17.05 28.52
CA HIS A 116 -27.77 -15.87 28.49
C HIS A 116 -27.02 -14.69 27.88
N GLY A 117 -27.74 -13.79 27.21
CA GLY A 117 -27.23 -12.54 26.68
C GLY A 117 -28.13 -11.38 27.07
N VAL A 118 -27.54 -10.20 27.16
CA VAL A 118 -28.25 -8.95 27.38
C VAL A 118 -27.64 -7.90 26.48
N VAL A 119 -28.49 -7.15 25.78
CA VAL A 119 -28.08 -5.99 24.98
C VAL A 119 -28.45 -4.75 25.75
N GLU A 120 -27.44 -3.98 26.12
CA GLU A 120 -27.61 -2.70 26.78
C GLU A 120 -27.47 -1.56 25.78
N ILE A 121 -28.49 -0.72 25.73
CA ILE A 121 -28.50 0.48 24.90
C ILE A 121 -28.16 1.65 25.78
N ARG A 122 -27.04 2.31 25.50
CA ARG A 122 -26.52 3.43 26.28
C ARG A 122 -26.40 4.69 25.42
N THR A 123 -26.64 5.83 26.05
CA THR A 123 -26.40 7.14 25.43
C THR A 123 -24.90 7.39 25.22
N SER A 124 -24.56 8.40 24.42
CA SER A 124 -23.17 8.84 24.23
C SER A 124 -22.47 9.26 25.53
N GLY A 125 -23.23 9.72 26.52
CA GLY A 125 -22.75 10.04 27.87
C GLY A 125 -22.69 8.85 28.83
N GLY A 126 -22.97 7.63 28.37
CA GLY A 126 -22.90 6.39 29.16
C GLY A 126 -24.15 6.05 29.97
N GLY A 127 -25.17 6.92 29.99
CA GLY A 127 -26.44 6.64 30.67
C GLY A 127 -27.22 5.52 29.98
N LEU A 128 -27.69 4.54 30.75
CA LEU A 128 -28.50 3.42 30.26
C LEU A 128 -29.88 3.90 29.79
N VAL A 129 -30.31 3.40 28.64
CA VAL A 129 -31.59 3.74 27.98
C VAL A 129 -32.52 2.55 28.01
N ALA A 130 -32.01 1.35 27.69
CA ALA A 130 -32.76 0.10 27.71
C ALA A 130 -31.82 -1.08 27.94
N SER A 131 -32.36 -2.16 28.51
CA SER A 131 -31.67 -3.44 28.67
C SER A 131 -32.60 -4.54 28.19
N LEU A 132 -32.20 -5.21 27.11
CA LEU A 132 -33.03 -6.19 26.40
C LEU A 132 -32.40 -7.58 26.52
N PRO A 133 -33.17 -8.63 26.87
CA PRO A 133 -32.67 -9.99 26.83
C PRO A 133 -32.32 -10.37 25.38
N PHE A 134 -31.16 -10.99 25.20
CA PHE A 134 -30.70 -11.48 23.90
C PHE A 134 -30.54 -12.99 23.93
N LEU A 135 -31.36 -13.67 23.15
CA LEU A 135 -31.46 -15.12 23.17
C LEU A 135 -30.36 -15.74 22.32
N LYS A 136 -29.83 -16.88 22.78
CA LYS A 136 -28.88 -17.69 22.02
C LYS A 136 -29.48 -18.07 20.65
N GLY A 137 -28.70 -17.88 19.59
CA GLY A 137 -29.14 -18.10 18.20
C GLY A 137 -29.85 -16.91 17.55
N SER A 138 -30.14 -15.85 18.30
CA SER A 138 -30.54 -14.56 17.72
C SER A 138 -29.33 -13.89 17.10
N THR A 139 -29.54 -13.19 15.99
CA THR A 139 -28.54 -12.36 15.32
C THR A 139 -28.95 -10.89 15.26
N HIS A 140 -30.23 -10.58 15.49
CA HIS A 140 -30.77 -9.23 15.38
C HIS A 140 -31.37 -8.78 16.72
N VAL A 141 -31.18 -7.51 17.04
CA VAL A 141 -31.80 -6.83 18.18
C VAL A 141 -32.81 -5.83 17.63
N SER A 142 -34.06 -5.95 18.04
CA SER A 142 -35.09 -4.95 17.76
C SER A 142 -35.22 -4.01 18.95
N TRP A 143 -34.99 -2.71 18.72
CA TRP A 143 -35.24 -1.67 19.71
C TRP A 143 -36.09 -0.56 19.10
N ASP A 144 -37.19 -0.23 19.77
CA ASP A 144 -38.23 0.71 19.30
C ASP A 144 -37.92 2.18 19.60
N GLY A 145 -36.72 2.48 20.12
CA GLY A 145 -36.31 3.85 20.44
C GLY A 145 -36.80 4.37 21.79
N ARG A 146 -37.53 3.56 22.57
CA ARG A 146 -38.09 3.98 23.86
C ARG A 146 -37.19 3.54 25.02
N ARG A 147 -37.29 4.28 26.12
CA ARG A 147 -36.72 3.88 27.41
C ARG A 147 -37.57 2.76 28.01
N GLN A 148 -36.94 1.67 28.39
CA GLN A 148 -37.57 0.51 29.03
C GLN A 148 -36.72 0.03 30.20
#